data_AF-A0AAV4MBU0-F1
#
_entry.id   AF-A0AAV4MBU0-F1
#
_cell.length_a   1.000
_cell.length_b   1.000
_cell.length_c   1.000
_cell.angle_alpha   90.00
_cell.angle_beta   90.00
_cell.angle_gamma   90.00
#
_symmetry.space_group_name_H-M   'P 1'
#
loop_
_entity.id
_entity.type
_entity.pdbx_description
1 polymer ?
#
loop_
_entity_poly.entity_id
_entity_poly.type
_entity_poly.pdbx_seq_one_letter_code
_entity_poly.pdbx_strand_id
1 'polypeptide(L)'
;LAKKIRHKKRILLIMAKDWENMGLKPHLSKQERVPRSYKEVEKILKDVKAFKGNLKTLLNNSRLRGPIFKKVYSLATNVLKYRLVLDKIIEETELLKKETFLRQELAGILIYELIFGKGLPGESRPVTVVKQYEESIHKAYEKVKNDDTLVNKGK
;
A
#
# COMPACT_ATOMS: atom_id res chain seq x y z
N LEU A 1 -14.32 33.13 -5.64
CA LEU A 1 -13.61 31.83 -5.42
C LEU A 1 -13.12 31.16 -6.73
N ALA A 2 -13.97 31.05 -7.76
CA ALA A 2 -13.67 30.31 -9.00
C ALA A 2 -12.51 30.86 -9.88
N LYS A 3 -12.20 32.16 -9.84
CA LYS A 3 -11.07 32.75 -10.60
C LYS A 3 -9.70 32.35 -10.00
N LYS A 4 -9.59 32.30 -8.66
CA LYS A 4 -8.35 31.97 -7.94
C LYS A 4 -7.94 30.51 -8.13
N ILE A 5 -8.93 29.60 -8.19
CA ILE A 5 -8.71 28.16 -8.43
C ILE A 5 -8.22 27.91 -9.87
N ARG A 6 -8.82 28.57 -10.86
CA ARG A 6 -8.40 28.48 -12.28
C ARG A 6 -6.98 29.00 -12.50
N HIS A 7 -6.62 30.12 -11.87
CA HIS A 7 -5.28 30.69 -11.98
C HIS A 7 -4.21 29.78 -11.37
N LYS A 8 -4.46 29.21 -10.19
CA LYS A 8 -3.54 28.28 -9.53
C LYS A 8 -3.35 26.98 -10.35
N LYS A 9 -4.42 26.47 -10.97
CA LYS A 9 -4.38 25.28 -11.84
C LYS A 9 -3.57 25.54 -13.12
N ARG A 10 -3.69 26.74 -13.71
CA ARG A 10 -2.95 27.16 -14.91
C ARG A 10 -1.45 27.36 -14.62
N ILE A 11 -1.09 27.94 -13.47
CA ILE A 11 0.31 28.05 -13.04
C ILE A 11 0.93 26.67 -12.82
N LEU A 12 0.22 25.77 -12.14
CA LEU A 12 0.68 24.39 -11.95
C LEU A 12 0.91 23.64 -13.28
N LEU A 13 0.06 23.89 -14.27
CA LEU A 13 0.19 23.28 -15.59
C LEU A 13 1.41 23.81 -16.36
N ILE A 14 1.69 25.10 -16.27
CA ILE A 14 2.87 25.74 -16.88
C ILE A 14 4.14 25.23 -16.19
N MET A 15 4.17 25.20 -14.85
CA MET A 15 5.32 24.67 -14.09
C MET A 15 5.57 23.18 -14.33
N ALA A 16 4.51 22.38 -14.55
CA ALA A 16 4.65 20.96 -14.87
C ALA A 16 5.28 20.73 -16.25
N LYS A 17 4.94 21.56 -17.25
CA LYS A 17 5.55 21.54 -18.59
C LYS A 17 7.05 21.86 -18.54
N ASP A 18 7.44 22.79 -17.67
CA ASP A 18 8.85 23.18 -17.50
C ASP A 18 9.68 22.09 -16.78
N TRP A 19 9.09 21.35 -15.85
CA TRP A 19 9.78 20.25 -15.14
C TRP A 19 10.13 19.06 -16.04
N GLU A 20 9.24 18.69 -16.97
CA GLU A 20 9.50 17.62 -17.94
C GLU A 20 10.69 17.96 -18.86
N ASN A 21 10.80 19.22 -19.29
CA ASN A 21 11.91 19.70 -20.13
C ASN A 21 13.25 19.79 -19.37
N MET A 22 13.22 19.92 -18.05
CA MET A 22 14.42 19.96 -17.18
C MET A 22 14.89 18.57 -16.73
N GLY A 23 14.22 17.48 -17.16
CA GLY A 23 14.52 16.12 -16.69
C GLY A 23 14.21 15.89 -15.21
N LEU A 24 13.49 16.82 -14.57
CA LEU A 24 13.14 16.78 -13.16
C LEU A 24 11.77 16.11 -13.00
N LYS A 25 11.70 15.06 -12.18
CA LYS A 25 10.42 14.41 -11.89
C LYS A 25 9.49 15.41 -11.19
N PRO A 26 8.25 15.58 -11.65
CA PRO A 26 7.33 16.54 -11.05
C PRO A 26 7.09 16.21 -9.58
N HIS A 27 6.93 17.24 -8.74
CA HIS A 27 6.59 17.05 -7.35
C HIS A 27 5.19 16.43 -7.24
N LEU A 28 5.13 15.13 -6.95
CA LEU A 28 3.88 14.41 -6.70
C LEU A 28 3.09 15.10 -5.58
N SER A 29 1.79 15.29 -5.78
CA SER A 29 0.87 15.79 -4.76
C SER A 29 0.72 14.78 -3.60
N LYS A 30 0.02 15.19 -2.53
CA LYS A 30 -0.25 14.28 -1.40
C LYS A 30 -1.09 13.08 -1.82
N GLN A 31 -1.99 13.25 -2.78
CA GLN A 31 -2.93 12.23 -3.28
C GLN A 31 -2.23 11.20 -4.16
N GLU A 32 -1.23 11.62 -4.93
CA GLU A 32 -0.46 10.75 -5.83
C GLU A 32 0.66 9.99 -5.11
N ARG A 33 0.89 10.28 -3.82
CA ARG A 33 1.87 9.58 -2.98
C ARG A 33 1.20 8.52 -2.12
N VAL A 34 1.83 7.35 -2.07
CA VAL A 34 1.52 6.33 -1.07
C VAL A 34 1.75 6.92 0.34
N PRO A 35 0.82 6.72 1.30
CA PRO A 35 0.97 7.20 2.67
C PRO A 35 2.30 6.77 3.30
N ARG A 36 2.90 7.67 4.08
CA ARG A 36 4.16 7.37 4.79
C ARG A 36 4.07 6.08 5.61
N SER A 37 2.94 5.84 6.29
CA SER A 37 2.74 4.63 7.09
C SER A 37 2.94 3.35 6.27
N TYR A 38 2.51 3.30 5.00
CA TYR A 38 2.64 2.09 4.20
C TYR A 38 4.10 1.83 3.81
N LYS A 39 4.87 2.89 3.53
CA LYS A 39 6.31 2.77 3.26
C LYS A 39 7.07 2.24 4.47
N GLU A 40 6.73 2.71 5.67
CA GLU A 40 7.34 2.25 6.92
C GLU A 40 6.96 0.79 7.21
N VAL A 41 5.68 0.41 7.01
CA VAL A 41 5.25 -0.99 7.13
C VAL A 41 5.97 -1.87 6.11
N GLU A 42 6.03 -1.48 4.83
CA GLU A 42 6.75 -2.22 3.78
C GLU A 42 8.20 -2.49 4.18
N LYS A 43 8.88 -1.48 4.74
CA LYS A 43 10.26 -1.62 5.23
C LYS A 43 10.35 -2.63 6.37
N ILE A 44 9.49 -2.51 7.38
CA ILE A 44 9.50 -3.41 8.54
C ILE A 44 9.20 -4.85 8.12
N LEU A 45 8.21 -5.07 7.26
CA LEU A 45 7.86 -6.41 6.77
C LEU A 45 9.01 -7.03 5.97
N LYS A 46 9.73 -6.24 5.17
CA LYS A 46 10.96 -6.71 4.50
C LYS A 46 12.03 -7.14 5.48
N ASP A 47 12.26 -6.36 6.53
CA ASP A 47 13.27 -6.68 7.54
C ASP A 47 12.88 -7.90 8.39
N VAL A 48 11.58 -8.09 8.68
CA VAL A 48 11.04 -9.32 9.28
C VAL A 48 11.28 -10.52 8.36
N LYS A 49 10.93 -10.41 7.07
CA LYS A 49 11.13 -11.46 6.07
C LYS A 49 12.61 -11.81 5.88
N ALA A 50 13.50 -10.84 6.04
CA ALA A 50 14.95 -11.02 5.99
C ALA A 50 15.56 -11.49 7.33
N PHE A 51 14.74 -11.92 8.29
CA PHE A 51 15.16 -12.40 9.61
C PHE A 51 16.06 -11.43 10.41
N LYS A 52 15.95 -10.12 10.15
CA LYS A 52 16.74 -9.09 10.88
C LYS A 52 16.20 -8.80 12.29
N GLY A 53 15.09 -9.40 12.66
CA GLY A 53 14.44 -9.25 13.95
C GLY A 53 12.94 -9.53 13.85
N ASN A 54 12.29 -9.73 15.00
CA ASN A 54 10.84 -9.81 15.05
C ASN A 54 10.19 -8.41 14.95
N LEU A 55 8.88 -8.38 14.68
CA LEU A 55 8.12 -7.15 14.49
C LEU A 55 8.30 -6.13 15.63
N LYS A 56 8.19 -6.59 16.89
CA LYS A 56 8.26 -5.74 18.08
C LYS A 56 9.64 -5.10 18.23
N THR A 57 10.70 -5.89 18.07
CA THR A 57 12.08 -5.40 18.13
C THR A 57 12.35 -4.38 17.02
N LEU A 58 11.97 -4.68 15.78
CA LEU A 58 12.18 -3.77 14.64
C LEU A 58 11.42 -2.46 14.79
N LEU A 59 10.18 -2.49 15.28
CA LEU A 59 9.39 -1.29 15.55
C LEU A 59 9.98 -0.44 16.67
N ASN A 60 10.41 -1.06 17.77
CA ASN A 60 11.03 -0.35 18.90
C ASN A 60 12.35 0.32 18.49
N ASN A 61 13.15 -0.35 17.65
CA ASN A 61 14.39 0.19 17.10
C ASN A 61 14.18 1.24 16.01
N SER A 62 12.96 1.39 15.49
CA SER A 62 12.64 2.44 14.53
C SER A 62 12.61 3.83 15.17
N ARG A 63 12.68 4.88 14.35
CA ARG A 63 12.51 6.27 14.79
C ARG A 63 11.04 6.70 14.88
N LEU A 64 10.09 5.78 14.70
CA LEU A 64 8.66 6.10 14.71
C LEU A 64 8.18 6.35 16.14
N ARG A 65 7.38 7.41 16.34
CA ARG A 65 6.82 7.78 17.65
C ARG A 65 5.37 8.22 17.50
N GLY A 66 4.63 8.28 18.61
CA GLY A 66 3.27 8.84 18.64
C GLY A 66 2.26 8.13 17.73
N PRO A 67 1.34 8.86 17.07
CA PRO A 67 0.27 8.28 16.26
C PRO A 67 0.74 7.43 15.08
N ILE A 68 1.85 7.83 14.43
CA ILE A 68 2.39 7.06 13.29
C ILE A 68 2.93 5.71 13.75
N PHE A 69 3.56 5.63 14.92
CA PHE A 69 4.01 4.35 15.49
C PHE A 69 2.82 3.41 15.70
N LYS A 70 1.75 3.89 16.35
CA LYS A 70 0.54 3.09 16.60
C LYS A 70 -0.08 2.59 15.28
N LYS A 71 -0.15 3.46 14.27
CA LYS A 71 -0.68 3.11 12.94
C LYS A 71 0.17 2.04 12.25
N VAL A 72 1.50 2.21 12.23
CA VAL A 72 2.42 1.26 11.60
C VAL A 72 2.40 -0.07 12.35
N TYR A 73 2.41 -0.05 13.69
CA TYR A 73 2.33 -1.25 14.52
C TYR A 73 1.07 -2.06 14.22
N SER A 74 -0.10 -1.42 14.29
CA SER A 74 -1.39 -2.08 14.04
C SER A 74 -1.45 -2.66 12.62
N LEU A 75 -1.11 -1.86 11.60
CA LEU A 75 -1.16 -2.31 10.22
C LEU A 75 -0.17 -3.45 9.93
N ALA A 76 1.08 -3.36 10.40
CA ALA A 76 2.07 -4.41 10.20
C ALA A 76 1.66 -5.72 10.91
N THR A 77 1.14 -5.63 12.13
CA THR A 77 0.64 -6.80 12.89
C THR A 77 -0.47 -7.50 12.12
N ASN A 78 -1.45 -6.74 11.62
CA ASN A 78 -2.57 -7.31 10.89
C ASN A 78 -2.13 -7.91 9.55
N VAL A 79 -1.27 -7.21 8.79
CA VAL A 79 -0.76 -7.75 7.51
C VAL A 79 0.01 -9.06 7.74
N LEU A 80 0.80 -9.17 8.81
CA LEU A 80 1.46 -10.44 9.17
C LEU A 80 0.47 -11.52 9.60
N LYS A 81 -0.57 -11.16 10.37
CA LYS A 81 -1.63 -12.09 10.79
C LYS A 81 -2.33 -12.73 9.59
N TYR A 82 -2.60 -11.94 8.55
CA TYR A 82 -3.26 -12.41 7.32
C TYR A 82 -2.29 -12.81 6.19
N ARG A 83 -0.99 -12.96 6.48
CA ARG A 83 0.04 -13.11 5.45
C ARG A 83 -0.25 -14.23 4.45
N LEU A 84 -0.63 -15.41 4.94
CA LEU A 84 -0.92 -16.57 4.08
C LEU A 84 -2.12 -16.32 3.16
N VAL A 85 -3.16 -15.66 3.66
CA VAL A 85 -4.34 -15.28 2.87
C VAL A 85 -3.95 -14.26 1.80
N LEU A 86 -3.18 -13.24 2.17
CA LEU A 86 -2.73 -12.18 1.25
C LEU A 86 -1.81 -12.75 0.15
N ASP A 87 -0.88 -13.63 0.50
CA ASP A 87 0.03 -14.27 -0.45
C ASP A 87 -0.75 -15.14 -1.45
N LYS A 88 -1.75 -15.92 -1.00
CA LYS A 88 -2.64 -16.68 -1.91
C LYS A 88 -3.45 -15.78 -2.84
N ILE A 89 -3.99 -14.67 -2.36
CA ILE A 89 -4.72 -13.71 -3.21
C ILE A 89 -3.78 -13.14 -4.29
N ILE A 90 -2.55 -12.78 -3.91
CA ILE A 90 -1.55 -12.28 -4.86
C ILE A 90 -1.22 -13.33 -5.93
N GLU A 91 -1.11 -14.60 -5.54
CA GLU A 91 -0.87 -15.72 -6.44
C GLU A 91 -2.05 -15.95 -7.40
N GLU A 92 -3.26 -16.10 -6.88
CA GLU A 92 -4.50 -16.32 -7.66
C GLU A 92 -4.77 -15.19 -8.67
N THR A 93 -4.47 -13.94 -8.31
CA THR A 93 -4.67 -12.79 -9.20
C THR A 93 -3.53 -12.61 -10.21
N GLU A 94 -2.40 -13.29 -9.97
CA GLU A 94 -1.13 -13.08 -10.66
C GLU A 94 -0.67 -11.62 -10.67
N LEU A 95 -1.08 -10.84 -9.67
CA LEU A 95 -0.96 -9.39 -9.66
C LEU A 95 0.48 -8.95 -9.90
N LEU A 96 1.46 -9.60 -9.26
CA LEU A 96 2.86 -9.23 -9.39
C LEU A 96 3.53 -9.68 -10.70
N LYS A 97 2.94 -10.67 -11.39
CA LYS A 97 3.40 -11.04 -12.74
C LYS A 97 2.98 -9.99 -13.75
N LYS A 98 1.76 -9.46 -13.61
CA LYS A 98 1.19 -8.42 -14.47
C LYS A 98 1.77 -7.03 -14.16
N GLU A 99 2.00 -6.75 -12.88
CA GLU A 99 2.41 -5.44 -12.38
C GLU A 99 3.79 -5.50 -11.70
N THR A 100 4.84 -5.69 -12.50
CA THR A 100 6.22 -5.95 -12.03
C THR A 100 6.83 -4.81 -11.21
N PHE A 101 6.28 -3.60 -11.28
CA PHE A 101 6.70 -2.47 -10.45
C PHE A 101 6.21 -2.60 -9.00
N LEU A 102 5.13 -3.36 -8.76
CA LEU A 102 4.54 -3.55 -7.45
C LEU A 102 5.32 -4.61 -6.68
N ARG A 103 5.62 -4.31 -5.42
CA ARG A 103 6.39 -5.22 -4.56
C ARG A 103 5.44 -6.03 -3.68
N GLN A 104 5.79 -7.28 -3.38
CA GLN A 104 5.01 -8.19 -2.52
C GLN A 104 4.49 -7.52 -1.25
N GLU A 105 5.38 -6.92 -0.46
CA GLU A 105 4.99 -6.33 0.83
C GLU A 105 4.01 -5.16 0.65
N LEU A 106 4.19 -4.34 -0.39
CA LEU A 106 3.27 -3.23 -0.67
C LEU A 106 1.92 -3.74 -1.21
N ALA A 107 1.93 -4.76 -2.07
CA ALA A 107 0.71 -5.40 -2.55
C ALA A 107 -0.10 -5.98 -1.38
N GLY A 108 0.55 -6.72 -0.46
CA GLY A 108 -0.12 -7.27 0.71
C GLY A 108 -0.75 -6.19 1.61
N ILE A 109 -0.05 -5.07 1.83
CA ILE A 109 -0.61 -3.93 2.59
C ILE A 109 -1.85 -3.35 1.90
N LEU A 110 -1.78 -3.14 0.60
CA LEU A 110 -2.88 -2.53 -0.17
C LEU A 110 -4.09 -3.47 -0.24
N ILE A 111 -3.86 -4.76 -0.51
CA ILE A 111 -4.93 -5.78 -0.52
C ILE A 111 -5.56 -5.89 0.86
N TYR A 112 -4.76 -5.87 1.93
CA TYR A 112 -5.30 -5.87 3.29
C TYR A 112 -6.21 -4.67 3.55
N GLU A 113 -5.76 -3.45 3.21
CA GLU A 113 -6.55 -2.23 3.41
C GLU A 113 -7.80 -2.18 2.53
N LEU A 114 -7.77 -2.81 1.35
CA LEU A 114 -8.92 -2.97 0.47
C LEU A 114 -9.97 -3.91 1.07
N ILE A 115 -9.57 -5.08 1.56
CA ILE A 115 -10.50 -6.13 2.03
C ILE A 115 -10.95 -5.90 3.48
N PHE A 116 -10.01 -5.61 4.38
CA PHE A 116 -10.24 -5.56 5.83
C PHE A 116 -10.12 -4.15 6.42
N GLY A 117 -9.55 -3.22 5.66
CA GLY A 117 -9.33 -1.84 6.10
C GLY A 117 -10.54 -0.94 5.88
N LYS A 118 -10.26 0.35 5.75
CA LYS A 118 -11.27 1.38 5.42
C LYS A 118 -11.28 1.73 3.93
N GLY A 119 -10.64 0.90 3.10
CA GLY A 119 -10.40 1.16 1.69
C GLY A 119 -9.08 1.86 1.42
N LEU A 120 -8.77 2.00 0.12
CA LEU A 120 -7.48 2.47 -0.36
C LEU A 120 -7.39 4.01 -0.46
N PRO A 121 -6.39 4.65 0.18
CA PRO A 121 -6.27 6.10 0.20
C PRO A 121 -5.60 6.65 -1.07
N GLY A 122 -6.11 7.77 -1.56
CA GLY A 122 -5.49 8.51 -2.67
C GLY A 122 -5.55 7.81 -4.02
N GLU A 123 -4.68 8.26 -4.92
CA GLU A 123 -4.63 7.90 -6.34
C GLU A 123 -3.20 7.64 -6.81
N SER A 124 -2.30 7.28 -5.89
CA SER A 124 -0.96 6.84 -6.27
C SER A 124 -1.01 5.62 -7.20
N ARG A 125 -0.05 5.50 -8.13
CA ARG A 125 0.00 4.39 -9.09
C ARG A 125 -0.19 2.98 -8.45
N PRO A 126 0.45 2.62 -7.32
CA PRO A 126 0.17 1.33 -6.68
C PRO A 126 -1.28 1.16 -6.22
N VAL A 127 -1.90 2.24 -5.72
CA VAL A 127 -3.30 2.25 -5.26
C VAL A 127 -4.26 2.10 -6.43
N THR A 128 -4.07 2.86 -7.50
CA THR A 128 -4.94 2.80 -8.68
C THR A 128 -4.89 1.43 -9.33
N VAL A 129 -3.69 0.84 -9.41
CA VAL A 129 -3.51 -0.52 -9.92
C VAL A 129 -4.24 -1.52 -9.04
N VAL A 130 -4.07 -1.52 -7.71
CA VAL A 130 -4.82 -2.47 -6.86
C VAL A 130 -6.35 -2.26 -6.97
N LYS A 131 -6.83 -1.03 -7.11
CA LYS A 131 -8.26 -0.75 -7.37
C LYS A 131 -8.76 -1.36 -8.70
N GLN A 132 -7.94 -1.34 -9.76
CA GLN A 132 -8.32 -1.97 -11.03
C GLN A 132 -8.51 -3.49 -10.91
N TYR A 133 -7.86 -4.13 -9.94
CA TYR A 133 -7.97 -5.56 -9.68
C TYR A 133 -8.98 -5.90 -8.57
N GLU A 134 -9.76 -4.93 -8.08
CA GLU A 134 -10.63 -5.08 -6.90
C GLU A 134 -11.59 -6.28 -7.01
N GLU A 135 -12.30 -6.42 -8.13
CA GLU A 135 -13.21 -7.56 -8.35
C GLU A 135 -12.47 -8.91 -8.32
N SER A 136 -11.31 -8.98 -8.97
CA SER A 136 -10.48 -10.19 -9.00
C SER A 136 -9.93 -10.54 -7.63
N ILE A 137 -9.55 -9.52 -6.85
CA ILE A 137 -9.07 -9.66 -5.47
C ILE A 137 -10.18 -10.17 -4.56
N HIS A 138 -11.39 -9.62 -4.64
CA HIS A 138 -12.54 -10.09 -3.86
C HIS A 138 -12.92 -11.53 -4.22
N LYS A 139 -12.93 -11.87 -5.52
CA LYS A 139 -13.18 -13.25 -5.97
C LYS A 139 -12.11 -14.22 -5.45
N ALA A 140 -10.84 -13.84 -5.50
CA ALA A 140 -9.74 -14.63 -4.95
C ALA A 140 -9.88 -14.81 -3.43
N TYR A 141 -10.27 -13.75 -2.71
CA TYR A 141 -10.52 -13.82 -1.28
C TYR A 141 -11.63 -14.79 -0.91
N GLU A 142 -12.78 -14.75 -1.60
CA GLU A 142 -13.88 -15.70 -1.33
C GLU A 142 -13.47 -17.15 -1.60
N LYS A 143 -12.66 -17.41 -2.64
CA LYS A 143 -12.08 -18.75 -2.86
C LYS A 143 -11.19 -19.18 -1.69
N VAL A 144 -10.27 -18.32 -1.26
CA VAL A 144 -9.35 -18.60 -0.15
C VAL A 144 -10.09 -18.78 1.17
N LYS A 145 -11.22 -18.09 1.35
CA LYS A 145 -12.06 -18.19 2.54
C LYS A 145 -12.80 -19.52 2.62
N ASN A 146 -13.25 -20.05 1.49
CA ASN A 146 -13.92 -21.35 1.41
C ASN A 146 -12.93 -22.53 1.54
N ASP A 147 -11.63 -22.26 1.46
CA ASP A 147 -10.56 -23.19 1.81
C ASP A 147 -10.32 -23.07 3.34
N ASP A 148 -11.09 -23.84 4.12
CA ASP A 148 -11.18 -23.82 5.61
C ASP A 148 -9.83 -23.95 6.36
N THR A 149 -8.74 -24.23 5.64
CA THR A 149 -7.40 -24.45 6.18
C THR A 149 -6.69 -23.16 6.63
N LEU A 150 -7.12 -21.97 6.21
CA LEU A 150 -6.35 -20.72 6.44
C LEU A 150 -7.04 -19.60 7.23
N VAL A 151 -8.37 -19.59 7.31
CA VAL A 151 -9.10 -18.46 7.94
C VAL A 151 -9.18 -18.59 9.47
N ASN A 152 -9.05 -19.80 10.02
CA ASN A 152 -9.28 -20.08 11.44
C ASN A 152 -8.13 -19.75 12.40
N LYS A 153 -7.03 -19.14 11.95
CA LYS A 153 -5.97 -18.62 12.86
C LYS A 153 -6.22 -17.18 13.32
N GLY A 154 -7.40 -16.62 13.00
CA GLY A 154 -7.65 -15.18 13.09
C GLY A 154 -8.78 -14.70 14.02
N LYS A 155 -9.61 -15.59 14.58
CA LYS A 155 -10.64 -15.20 15.56
C LYS A 155 -10.07 -15.19 16.97
#